data_AF-A0A1Y1L6H0-F1
#
_entry.id   AF-A0A1Y1L6H0-F1
#
_cell.length_a   1.000
_cell.length_b   1.000
_cell.length_c   1.000
_cell.angle_alpha   90.00
_cell.angle_beta   90.00
_cell.angle_gamma   90.00
#
_symmetry.space_group_name_H-M   'P 1'
#
loop_
_entity.id
_entity.type
_entity.pdbx_description
1 polymer ?
#
loop_
_entity_poly.entity_id
_entity_poly.type
_entity_poly.pdbx_seq_one_letter_code
_entity_poly.pdbx_strand_id
1 'polypeptide(L)'
;LAVAPGVSAVSSAVPCFPLAQSSPTAVELPTVNDSRCQMVRPNSPTSNLQLSESPVGEPPRLPNPQPPMPPKYDNPQAIYERYVAARSAWYAAQAAGSIKTNQQYRRAMGLPLRYDKKSYEWCLDYKQMSRRFTTSSGSREWTKEEMMAYLDWSKAEDERIEAQVAMEMRTNPSTRRRGVTEIWKSIETDSRQQDALHS
;
A
#
# COMPACT_ATOMS: atom_id res chain seq x y z
N LEU A 1 -15.09 28.88 -60.02
CA LEU A 1 -14.11 27.78 -59.94
C LEU A 1 -13.50 27.85 -58.53
N ALA A 2 -13.81 27.01 -57.55
CA ALA A 2 -14.17 25.59 -57.54
C ALA A 2 -13.05 24.69 -58.09
N VAL A 3 -12.31 24.01 -57.20
CA VAL A 3 -12.45 22.57 -56.86
C VAL A 3 -11.46 22.24 -55.73
N ALA A 4 -11.90 21.43 -54.76
CA ALA A 4 -11.04 20.76 -53.77
C ALA A 4 -10.87 19.28 -54.14
N PRO A 5 -9.78 18.63 -53.72
CA PRO A 5 -9.92 17.56 -52.72
C PRO A 5 -8.78 17.62 -51.66
N GLY A 6 -8.87 17.01 -50.48
CA GLY A 6 -9.82 15.99 -50.02
C GLY A 6 -9.10 14.66 -49.74
N VAL A 7 -8.48 14.52 -48.55
CA VAL A 7 -7.93 13.24 -48.07
C VAL A 7 -8.14 13.06 -46.56
N SER A 8 -9.16 12.25 -46.25
CA SER A 8 -9.28 11.26 -45.16
C SER A 8 -8.59 11.53 -43.81
N ALA A 9 -9.42 11.86 -42.80
CA ALA A 9 -9.10 11.60 -41.41
C ALA A 9 -9.12 10.08 -41.14
N VAL A 10 -8.02 9.52 -40.63
CA VAL A 10 -7.96 8.11 -40.19
C VAL A 10 -8.52 8.01 -38.78
N SER A 11 -9.77 7.57 -38.67
CA SER A 11 -10.38 7.21 -37.39
C SER A 11 -9.76 5.91 -36.88
N SER A 12 -8.86 6.01 -35.90
CA SER A 12 -8.30 4.83 -35.21
C SER A 12 -9.30 4.33 -34.16
N ALA A 13 -10.27 3.54 -34.62
CA ALA A 13 -11.20 2.85 -33.74
C ALA A 13 -10.44 1.79 -32.91
N VAL A 14 -10.40 1.96 -31.59
CA VAL A 14 -9.85 0.96 -30.67
C VAL A 14 -10.83 -0.23 -30.62
N PRO A 15 -10.41 -1.46 -30.97
CA PRO A 15 -11.28 -2.62 -30.85
C PRO A 15 -11.58 -2.91 -29.38
N CYS A 16 -12.85 -2.84 -29.00
CA CYS A 16 -13.33 -3.25 -27.69
C CYS A 16 -13.22 -4.77 -27.55
N PHE A 17 -12.25 -5.25 -26.77
CA PHE A 17 -12.13 -6.66 -26.44
C PHE A 17 -13.12 -7.03 -25.32
N PRO A 18 -14.01 -8.03 -25.51
CA PRO A 18 -14.89 -8.48 -24.44
C PRO A 18 -14.06 -9.23 -23.39
N LEU A 19 -14.07 -8.73 -22.15
CA LEU A 19 -13.43 -9.41 -21.03
C LEU A 19 -14.26 -10.64 -20.64
N ALA A 20 -13.78 -11.83 -21.01
CA ALA A 20 -14.43 -13.09 -20.65
C ALA A 20 -14.42 -13.28 -19.13
N GLN A 21 -15.60 -13.42 -18.53
CA GLN A 21 -15.75 -13.69 -17.11
C GLN A 21 -15.45 -15.18 -16.84
N SER A 22 -14.30 -15.47 -16.24
CA SER A 22 -14.01 -16.79 -15.69
C SER A 22 -14.54 -16.89 -14.25
N SER A 23 -15.67 -17.56 -14.07
CA SER A 23 -16.19 -17.91 -12.74
C SER A 23 -15.20 -18.85 -12.00
N PRO A 24 -14.96 -18.68 -10.69
CA PRO A 24 -14.23 -19.66 -9.91
C PRO A 24 -15.09 -20.91 -9.67
N THR A 25 -14.72 -22.03 -10.28
CA THR A 25 -15.28 -23.34 -9.95
C THR A 25 -14.83 -23.74 -8.55
N ALA A 26 -15.78 -24.06 -7.66
CA ALA A 26 -15.47 -24.59 -6.34
C ALA A 26 -14.85 -25.99 -6.47
N VAL A 27 -13.78 -26.24 -5.72
CA VAL A 27 -13.19 -27.57 -5.56
C VAL A 27 -13.52 -28.06 -4.16
N GLU A 28 -14.43 -29.03 -4.06
CA GLU A 28 -14.70 -29.74 -2.81
C GLU A 28 -13.48 -30.55 -2.37
N LEU A 29 -13.14 -30.46 -1.08
CA LEU A 29 -12.23 -31.39 -0.41
C LEU A 29 -13.07 -32.51 0.22
N PRO A 30 -12.80 -33.79 -0.07
CA PRO A 30 -13.61 -34.89 0.44
C PRO A 30 -13.37 -35.15 1.93
N THR A 31 -14.46 -35.18 2.69
CA THR A 31 -14.52 -35.70 4.05
C THR A 31 -14.16 -37.19 4.09
N VAL A 32 -13.26 -37.58 4.99
CA VAL A 32 -13.20 -38.94 5.52
C VAL A 32 -13.37 -38.88 7.03
N ASN A 33 -14.45 -39.50 7.50
CA ASN A 33 -14.81 -39.66 8.91
C ASN A 33 -14.70 -41.16 9.29
N ASP A 34 -14.76 -41.43 10.61
CA ASP A 34 -14.91 -42.72 11.28
C ASP A 34 -13.64 -43.59 11.34
N SER A 35 -13.21 -44.13 12.49
CA SER A 35 -14.00 -44.71 13.59
C SER A 35 -13.20 -44.67 14.92
N ARG A 36 -13.82 -44.34 16.08
CA ARG A 36 -14.52 -45.25 17.03
C ARG A 36 -13.52 -46.12 17.82
N CYS A 37 -13.51 -46.29 19.15
CA CYS A 37 -14.40 -45.98 20.30
C CYS A 37 -13.48 -45.73 21.55
N GLN A 38 -13.88 -45.45 22.81
CA GLN A 38 -15.14 -45.32 23.55
C GLN A 38 -14.92 -44.37 24.76
N MET A 39 -15.87 -44.26 25.71
CA MET A 39 -15.74 -43.48 26.96
C MET A 39 -15.45 -44.36 28.18
N VAL A 40 -14.59 -43.90 29.12
CA VAL A 40 -14.76 -44.12 30.57
C VAL A 40 -14.20 -42.91 31.35
N ARG A 41 -15.01 -42.29 32.22
CA ARG A 41 -14.54 -41.54 33.41
C ARG A 41 -14.93 -42.38 34.64
N PRO A 42 -14.15 -42.34 35.73
CA PRO A 42 -14.74 -41.75 36.94
C PRO A 42 -13.77 -40.94 37.83
N ASN A 43 -14.32 -39.85 38.39
CA ASN A 43 -14.25 -39.39 39.79
C ASN A 43 -12.90 -39.07 40.50
N SER A 44 -12.83 -37.83 41.00
CA SER A 44 -11.93 -37.27 42.03
C SER A 44 -12.15 -37.91 43.44
N PRO A 45 -11.41 -37.62 44.55
CA PRO A 45 -10.79 -36.31 44.92
C PRO A 45 -9.47 -36.31 45.75
N THR A 46 -9.09 -35.08 46.18
CA THR A 46 -8.33 -34.73 47.41
C THR A 46 -6.81 -34.48 47.33
N SER A 47 -6.48 -33.19 47.48
CA SER A 47 -5.38 -32.52 48.19
C SER A 47 -4.01 -33.21 48.39
N ASN A 48 -2.94 -32.48 48.05
CA ASN A 48 -2.04 -31.97 49.10
C ASN A 48 -1.23 -30.72 48.69
N LEU A 49 -0.89 -29.90 49.67
CA LEU A 49 -0.04 -28.71 49.54
C LEU A 49 1.43 -29.13 49.57
N GLN A 50 2.28 -28.50 48.76
CA GLN A 50 3.73 -28.46 49.01
C GLN A 50 4.26 -27.09 48.61
N LEU A 51 4.55 -26.27 49.61
CA LEU A 51 5.32 -25.03 49.47
C LEU A 51 6.79 -25.41 49.23
N SER A 52 7.49 -24.76 48.30
CA SER A 52 8.94 -24.92 48.14
C SER A 52 9.56 -23.63 47.63
N GLU A 53 10.64 -23.21 48.30
CA GLU A 53 11.22 -21.87 48.19
C GLU A 53 12.02 -21.65 46.89
N SER A 54 12.16 -20.38 46.51
CA SER A 54 13.04 -19.96 45.41
C SER A 54 14.52 -19.98 45.83
N PRO A 55 15.43 -20.39 44.95
CA PRO A 55 16.77 -19.83 44.89
C PRO A 55 16.80 -18.67 43.87
N VAL A 56 17.43 -17.56 44.26
CA VAL A 56 17.53 -16.33 43.46
C VAL A 56 18.29 -16.58 42.15
N GLY A 57 17.62 -16.33 41.02
CA GLY A 57 18.21 -16.32 39.67
C GLY A 57 18.05 -14.95 39.02
N GLU A 58 19.10 -14.51 38.32
CA GLU A 58 19.27 -13.23 37.60
C GLU A 58 17.98 -12.69 36.94
N PRO A 59 17.64 -11.39 37.10
CA PRO A 59 16.45 -10.83 36.44
C PRO A 59 16.57 -10.97 34.92
N PRO A 60 15.51 -11.35 34.20
CA PRO A 60 15.57 -11.48 32.75
C PRO A 60 16.02 -10.15 32.13
N ARG A 61 17.14 -10.16 31.39
CA ARG A 61 17.50 -9.05 30.50
C ARG A 61 16.36 -8.86 29.53
N LEU A 62 15.53 -7.84 29.76
CA LEU A 62 14.50 -7.43 28.80
C LEU A 62 15.18 -7.21 27.45
N PRO A 63 14.61 -7.69 26.33
CA PRO A 63 15.15 -7.38 25.02
C PRO A 63 15.18 -5.85 24.89
N ASN A 64 16.38 -5.31 24.65
CA ASN A 64 16.57 -3.89 24.37
C ASN A 64 15.56 -3.48 23.30
N PRO A 65 14.67 -2.49 23.54
CA PRO A 65 13.74 -2.05 22.51
C PRO A 65 14.57 -1.62 21.31
N GLN A 66 14.54 -2.41 20.22
CA GLN A 66 15.08 -1.91 18.97
C GLN A 66 14.33 -0.60 18.68
N PRO A 67 15.03 0.47 18.28
CA PRO A 67 14.35 1.68 17.85
C PRO A 67 13.30 1.26 16.82
N PRO A 68 12.04 1.73 16.95
CA PRO A 68 10.98 1.29 16.05
C PRO A 68 11.46 1.47 14.63
N MET A 69 11.42 0.39 13.84
CA MET A 69 11.86 0.46 12.44
C MET A 69 11.13 1.62 11.77
N PRO A 70 11.82 2.46 10.98
CA PRO A 70 11.18 3.58 10.31
C PRO A 70 9.96 3.07 9.55
N PRO A 71 8.82 3.80 9.58
CA PRO A 71 7.64 3.39 8.85
C PRO A 71 8.01 3.24 7.37
N LYS A 72 7.66 2.09 6.78
CA LYS A 72 7.93 1.81 5.35
C LYS A 72 7.57 2.99 4.47
N TYR A 73 8.29 3.15 3.36
CA TYR A 73 8.01 4.14 2.32
C TYR A 73 6.53 4.19 1.94
N ASP A 74 5.88 3.04 1.78
CA ASP A 74 4.46 2.90 1.39
C ASP A 74 3.44 3.10 2.52
N ASN A 75 3.90 3.43 3.74
CA ASN A 75 3.02 3.66 4.89
C ASN A 75 2.19 4.94 4.68
N PRO A 76 0.85 4.88 4.72
CA PRO A 76 -0.01 6.04 4.48
C PRO A 76 0.19 7.22 5.44
N GLN A 77 0.60 6.97 6.68
CA GLN A 77 0.94 8.03 7.63
C GLN A 77 2.23 8.74 7.20
N ALA A 78 3.28 7.99 6.87
CA ALA A 78 4.55 8.56 6.38
C ALA A 78 4.35 9.33 5.07
N ILE A 79 3.49 8.83 4.17
CA ILE A 79 3.08 9.53 2.94
C ILE A 79 2.42 10.88 3.27
N TYR A 80 1.47 10.90 4.23
CA TYR A 80 0.82 12.15 4.63
C TYR A 80 1.77 13.12 5.35
N GLU A 81 2.68 12.63 6.19
CA GLU A 81 3.71 13.45 6.84
C GLU A 81 4.64 14.11 5.80
N ARG A 82 5.09 13.37 4.78
CA ARG A 82 5.84 13.92 3.64
C ARG A 82 5.04 14.95 2.85
N TYR A 83 3.74 14.72 2.62
CA TYR A 83 2.83 15.70 1.99
C TYR A 83 2.72 17.00 2.79
N VAL A 84 2.56 16.89 4.12
CA VAL A 84 2.49 18.05 5.02
C VAL A 84 3.81 18.82 5.04
N ALA A 85 4.96 18.13 5.04
CA ALA A 85 6.28 18.74 4.97
C ALA A 85 6.54 19.47 3.65
N ALA A 86 6.20 18.86 2.50
CA ALA A 86 6.31 19.51 1.19
C ALA A 86 5.41 20.77 1.10
N ARG A 87 4.18 20.67 1.63
CA ARG A 87 3.26 21.82 1.69
C ARG A 87 3.74 22.92 2.64
N SER A 88 4.30 22.58 3.80
CA SER A 88 4.79 23.58 4.75
C SER A 88 6.04 24.29 4.22
N ALA A 89 6.92 23.58 3.51
CA ALA A 89 8.03 24.19 2.76
C ALA A 89 7.52 25.14 1.66
N TRP A 90 6.50 24.73 0.88
CA TRP A 90 5.88 25.61 -0.11
C TRP A 90 5.24 26.85 0.52
N TYR A 91 4.56 26.70 1.67
CA TYR A 91 4.03 27.82 2.46
C TYR A 91 5.13 28.75 2.98
N ALA A 92 6.28 28.23 3.42
CA ALA A 92 7.40 29.04 3.88
C ALA A 92 8.02 29.88 2.76
N ALA A 93 8.06 29.34 1.53
CA ALA A 93 8.55 30.05 0.35
C ALA A 93 7.59 31.14 -0.20
N GLN A 94 6.33 31.20 0.26
CA GLN A 94 5.38 32.21 -0.19
C GLN A 94 5.64 33.59 0.46
N ALA A 95 5.57 34.64 -0.37
CA ALA A 95 5.68 36.04 0.04
C ALA A 95 4.73 36.42 1.20
N ALA A 96 5.14 37.41 2.00
CA ALA A 96 4.31 37.96 3.07
C ALA A 96 2.97 38.48 2.53
N GLY A 97 1.88 38.18 3.23
CA GLY A 97 0.52 38.50 2.77
C GLY A 97 -0.07 37.56 1.71
N SER A 98 0.71 36.62 1.16
CA SER A 98 0.16 35.58 0.28
C SER A 98 -0.81 34.69 1.04
N ILE A 99 -1.96 34.38 0.43
CA ILE A 99 -2.91 33.39 0.95
C ILE A 99 -2.24 32.01 0.87
N LYS A 100 -2.28 31.26 1.97
CA LYS A 100 -1.62 29.94 2.12
C LYS A 100 -2.68 28.86 2.38
N THR A 101 -3.23 28.28 1.31
CA THR A 101 -4.24 27.20 1.40
C THR A 101 -3.79 25.93 0.69
N ASN A 102 -4.36 24.80 1.12
CA ASN A 102 -4.11 23.50 0.49
C ASN A 102 -4.49 23.51 -1.00
N GLN A 103 -5.53 24.26 -1.40
CA GLN A 103 -5.95 24.38 -2.80
C GLN A 103 -4.91 25.10 -3.66
N GLN A 104 -4.25 26.14 -3.14
CA GLN A 104 -3.19 26.83 -3.88
C GLN A 104 -1.92 25.99 -3.97
N TYR A 105 -1.53 25.30 -2.90
CA TYR A 105 -0.44 24.32 -2.93
C TYR A 105 -0.68 23.28 -4.03
N ARG A 106 -1.86 22.65 -4.04
CA ARG A 106 -2.21 21.65 -5.06
C ARG A 106 -2.18 22.21 -6.48
N ARG A 107 -2.69 23.43 -6.71
CA ARG A 107 -2.56 24.11 -8.02
C ARG A 107 -1.11 24.35 -8.42
N ALA A 108 -0.26 24.81 -7.49
CA ALA A 108 1.15 25.09 -7.75
C ALA A 108 1.95 23.82 -8.08
N MET A 109 1.59 22.69 -7.46
CA MET A 109 2.20 21.37 -7.69
C MET A 109 1.54 20.57 -8.83
N GLY A 110 0.56 21.13 -9.56
CA GLY A 110 -0.18 20.43 -10.62
C GLY A 110 -1.11 19.29 -10.13
N LEU A 111 -1.33 19.16 -8.82
CA LEU A 111 -2.08 18.07 -8.22
C LEU A 111 -3.61 18.23 -8.40
N PRO A 112 -4.37 17.13 -8.57
CA PRO A 112 -5.83 17.19 -8.67
C PRO A 112 -6.47 17.90 -7.47
N LEU A 113 -7.31 18.90 -7.69
CA LEU A 113 -7.98 19.62 -6.60
C LEU A 113 -8.97 18.74 -5.81
N ARG A 114 -9.51 17.71 -6.46
CA ARG A 114 -10.37 16.67 -5.89
C ARG A 114 -10.21 15.39 -6.70
N TYR A 115 -10.40 14.26 -6.05
CA TYR A 115 -10.65 12.97 -6.69
C TYR A 115 -12.15 12.66 -6.73
N ASP A 116 -12.54 11.69 -7.54
CA ASP A 116 -13.90 11.19 -7.64
C ASP A 116 -14.22 10.19 -6.50
N LYS A 117 -15.50 9.81 -6.37
CA LYS A 117 -15.94 8.90 -5.30
C LYS A 117 -15.25 7.54 -5.35
N LYS A 118 -15.01 6.98 -6.55
CA LYS A 118 -14.40 5.65 -6.70
C LYS A 118 -12.95 5.63 -6.27
N SER A 119 -12.18 6.68 -6.55
CA SER A 119 -10.80 6.81 -6.06
C SER A 119 -10.73 6.77 -4.52
N TYR A 120 -11.65 7.46 -3.84
CA TYR A 120 -11.73 7.44 -2.38
C TYR A 120 -12.24 6.11 -1.80
N GLU A 121 -13.16 5.43 -2.50
CA GLU A 121 -13.60 4.08 -2.10
C GLU A 121 -12.47 3.07 -2.28
N TRP A 122 -11.76 3.13 -3.41
CA TRP A 122 -10.62 2.27 -3.71
C TRP A 122 -9.53 2.37 -2.64
N CYS A 123 -9.12 3.57 -2.20
CA CYS A 123 -8.08 3.67 -1.16
C CYS A 123 -8.54 3.27 0.25
N LEU A 124 -9.83 3.06 0.52
CA LEU A 124 -10.33 2.53 1.80
C LEU A 124 -10.53 1.00 1.76
N ASP A 125 -10.91 0.48 0.60
CA ASP A 125 -11.23 -0.93 0.37
C ASP A 125 -10.00 -1.75 -0.06
N TYR A 126 -9.01 -1.09 -0.68
CA TYR A 126 -7.84 -1.70 -1.31
C TYR A 126 -6.54 -0.96 -0.93
N LYS A 127 -5.46 -1.73 -0.71
CA LYS A 127 -4.13 -1.29 -0.20
C LYS A 127 -4.10 -0.72 1.24
N GLN A 128 -2.88 -0.36 1.67
CA GLN A 128 -2.37 -0.18 3.04
C GLN A 128 -3.12 0.82 3.94
N MET A 129 -3.99 1.70 3.41
CA MET A 129 -4.77 2.62 4.24
C MET A 129 -5.80 1.88 5.10
N SER A 130 -6.44 0.85 4.54
CA SER A 130 -7.57 0.13 5.17
C SER A 130 -8.76 1.03 5.56
N ARG A 131 -9.87 0.41 5.95
CA ARG A 131 -11.13 1.12 6.23
C ARG A 131 -11.06 2.08 7.43
N ARG A 132 -10.09 1.92 8.35
CA ARG A 132 -9.88 2.76 9.54
C ARG A 132 -8.41 2.83 9.91
N PHE A 133 -7.93 4.01 10.30
CA PHE A 133 -6.60 4.19 10.88
C PHE A 133 -6.59 3.73 12.34
N THR A 134 -5.84 2.67 12.64
CA THR A 134 -5.66 2.15 14.01
C THR A 134 -4.50 2.83 14.73
N THR A 135 -4.80 3.62 15.75
CA THR A 135 -3.83 4.21 16.69
C THR A 135 -3.86 3.43 18.01
N SER A 136 -2.83 3.56 18.84
CA SER A 136 -2.83 3.05 20.22
C SER A 136 -3.99 3.57 21.07
N SER A 137 -4.54 4.75 20.73
CA SER A 137 -5.72 5.36 21.37
C SER A 137 -7.07 4.93 20.78
N GLY A 138 -7.09 4.09 19.73
CA GLY A 138 -8.32 3.63 19.08
C GLY A 138 -8.31 3.81 17.56
N SER A 139 -9.45 3.53 16.92
CA SER A 139 -9.61 3.63 15.46
C SER A 139 -10.27 4.95 15.04
N ARG A 140 -9.65 5.70 14.12
CA ARG A 140 -10.27 6.89 13.47
C ARG A 140 -10.52 6.65 11.98
N GLU A 141 -11.39 7.46 11.41
CA GLU A 141 -11.58 7.53 9.96
C GLU A 141 -10.49 8.40 9.31
N TRP A 142 -10.13 8.06 8.07
CA TRP A 142 -9.20 8.85 7.27
C TRP A 142 -9.84 10.17 6.82
N THR A 143 -9.12 11.27 6.96
CA THR A 143 -9.56 12.56 6.40
C THR A 143 -9.39 12.55 4.88
N LYS A 144 -10.22 13.34 4.18
CA LYS A 144 -10.08 13.51 2.73
C LYS A 144 -8.70 14.02 2.31
N GLU A 145 -7.99 14.75 3.16
CA GLU A 145 -6.66 15.23 2.84
C GLU A 145 -5.61 14.11 2.89
N GLU A 146 -5.64 13.25 3.90
CA GLU A 146 -4.81 12.04 3.99
C GLU A 146 -5.07 11.11 2.79
N MET A 147 -6.35 10.92 2.42
CA MET A 147 -6.74 10.13 1.26
C MET A 147 -6.24 10.75 -0.06
N MET A 148 -6.32 12.08 -0.22
CA MET A 148 -5.76 12.75 -1.40
C MET A 148 -4.24 12.62 -1.46
N ALA A 149 -3.53 12.78 -0.33
CA ALA A 149 -2.08 12.62 -0.28
C ALA A 149 -1.64 11.19 -0.67
N TYR A 150 -2.39 10.17 -0.22
CA TYR A 150 -2.15 8.78 -0.65
C TYR A 150 -2.41 8.57 -2.15
N LEU A 151 -3.50 9.14 -2.68
CA LEU A 151 -3.83 9.04 -4.11
C LEU A 151 -2.85 9.80 -5.01
N ASP A 152 -2.31 10.93 -4.54
CA ASP A 152 -1.24 11.66 -5.23
C ASP A 152 0.05 10.82 -5.28
N TRP A 153 0.44 10.25 -4.13
CA TRP A 153 1.62 9.39 -4.01
C TRP A 153 1.48 8.12 -4.86
N SER A 154 0.34 7.43 -4.80
CA SER A 154 0.14 6.18 -5.57
C SER A 154 0.27 6.43 -7.07
N LYS A 155 -0.26 7.55 -7.58
CA LYS A 155 -0.13 7.91 -8.99
C LYS A 155 1.30 8.27 -9.38
N ALA A 156 1.98 9.06 -8.56
CA ALA A 156 3.39 9.40 -8.80
C ALA A 156 4.30 8.16 -8.76
N GLU A 157 3.97 7.17 -7.92
CA GLU A 157 4.68 5.90 -7.83
C GLU A 157 4.41 5.00 -9.05
N ASP A 158 3.15 4.90 -9.50
CA ASP A 158 2.79 4.19 -10.73
C ASP A 158 3.52 4.82 -11.95
N GLU A 159 3.51 6.16 -12.07
CA GLU A 159 4.24 6.91 -13.10
C GLU A 159 5.77 6.68 -13.03
N ARG A 160 6.35 6.60 -11.83
CA ARG A 160 7.78 6.27 -11.62
C ARG A 160 8.10 4.87 -12.12
N ILE A 161 7.27 3.89 -11.76
CA ILE A 161 7.44 2.49 -12.17
C ILE A 161 7.29 2.35 -13.69
N GLU A 162 6.29 2.99 -14.29
CA GLU A 162 6.10 3.02 -15.75
C GLU A 162 7.29 3.66 -16.47
N ALA A 163 7.81 4.80 -15.97
CA ALA A 163 8.99 5.45 -16.52
C ALA A 163 10.25 4.57 -16.42
N GLN A 164 10.44 3.88 -15.29
CA GLN A 164 11.53 2.93 -15.09
C GLN A 164 11.44 1.76 -16.07
N VAL A 165 10.25 1.14 -16.20
CA VAL A 165 10.01 0.04 -17.15
C VAL A 165 10.20 0.50 -18.60
N ALA A 166 9.74 1.70 -18.97
CA ALA A 166 9.90 2.26 -20.31
C ALA A 166 11.38 2.52 -20.65
N MET A 167 12.15 3.11 -19.71
CA MET A 167 13.59 3.32 -19.87
C MET A 167 14.36 2.01 -19.96
N GLU A 168 13.98 1.01 -19.18
CA GLU A 168 14.60 -0.31 -19.21
C GLU A 168 14.32 -1.02 -20.55
N MET A 169 13.07 -1.01 -21.01
CA MET A 169 12.65 -1.57 -22.30
C MET A 169 13.32 -0.88 -23.50
N ARG A 170 13.66 0.41 -23.38
CA ARG A 170 14.44 1.16 -24.37
C ARG A 170 15.92 0.79 -24.35
N THR A 171 16.50 0.61 -23.16
CA THR A 171 17.96 0.45 -22.97
C THR A 171 18.40 -1.00 -23.13
N ASN A 172 17.58 -1.97 -22.72
CA ASN A 172 17.86 -3.39 -22.82
C ASN A 172 16.63 -4.19 -23.27
N PRO A 173 16.32 -4.25 -24.58
CA PRO A 173 15.17 -4.98 -25.11
C PRO A 173 15.15 -6.49 -24.77
N SER A 174 16.28 -7.07 -24.35
CA SER A 174 16.37 -8.49 -23.97
C SER A 174 15.70 -8.81 -22.62
N THR A 175 15.46 -7.81 -21.76
CA THR A 175 14.83 -8.02 -20.44
C THR A 175 13.36 -8.40 -20.49
N ARG A 176 12.75 -8.36 -21.69
CA ARG A 176 11.49 -9.05 -22.02
C ARG A 176 11.49 -10.55 -21.67
N ARG A 177 12.67 -11.16 -21.49
CA ARG A 177 12.87 -12.57 -21.10
C ARG A 177 13.45 -12.75 -19.69
N ARG A 178 13.29 -11.79 -18.77
CA ARG A 178 13.69 -11.98 -17.36
C ARG A 178 12.89 -13.11 -16.71
N GLY A 179 13.55 -13.90 -15.87
CA GLY A 179 12.90 -14.86 -14.99
C GLY A 179 12.20 -14.17 -13.83
N VAL A 180 11.25 -14.88 -13.23
CA VAL A 180 10.49 -14.41 -12.05
C VAL A 180 11.43 -14.09 -10.88
N THR A 181 12.53 -14.83 -10.73
CA THR A 181 13.56 -14.62 -9.70
C THR A 181 14.29 -13.29 -9.84
N GLU A 182 14.59 -12.85 -11.06
CA GLU A 182 15.29 -11.58 -11.31
C GLU A 182 14.34 -10.40 -11.10
N ILE A 183 13.07 -10.57 -11.46
CA ILE A 183 12.00 -9.58 -11.24
C ILE A 183 11.83 -9.34 -9.73
N TRP A 184 11.68 -10.37 -8.90
CA TRP A 184 11.56 -10.21 -7.45
C TRP A 184 12.79 -9.55 -6.81
N LYS A 185 14.01 -9.94 -7.20
CA LYS A 185 15.25 -9.30 -6.73
C LYS A 185 15.31 -7.81 -7.09
N SER A 186 14.82 -7.44 -8.28
CA SER A 186 14.74 -6.04 -8.71
C SER A 186 13.75 -5.27 -7.83
N ILE A 187 12.56 -5.82 -7.57
CA ILE A 187 11.53 -5.20 -6.73
C ILE A 187 12.01 -5.04 -5.28
N GLU A 188 12.67 -6.05 -4.70
CA GLU A 188 13.23 -5.98 -3.34
C GLU A 188 14.38 -4.96 -3.23
N THR A 189 15.15 -4.77 -4.29
CA THR A 189 16.23 -3.78 -4.33
C THR A 189 15.67 -2.36 -4.46
N ASP A 190 14.70 -2.16 -5.35
CA ASP A 190 13.99 -0.89 -5.52
C ASP A 190 13.24 -0.48 -4.23
N SER A 191 12.53 -1.41 -3.59
CA SER A 191 11.84 -1.17 -2.31
C SER A 191 12.81 -0.72 -1.21
N ARG A 192 13.95 -1.41 -1.04
CA ARG A 192 14.99 -0.99 -0.08
C ARG A 192 15.62 0.37 -0.41
N GLN A 193 15.71 0.73 -1.69
CA GLN A 193 16.17 2.05 -2.10
C GLN A 193 15.14 3.13 -1.76
N GLN A 194 13.84 2.89 -2.01
CA GLN A 194 12.77 3.83 -1.63
C GLN A 194 12.66 3.99 -0.11
N ASP A 195 12.72 2.89 0.66
CA ASP A 195 12.77 2.96 2.12
C ASP A 195 13.97 3.80 2.58
N ALA A 196 15.17 3.60 2.03
CA ALA A 196 16.37 4.37 2.40
C ALA A 196 16.32 5.86 2.01
N LEU A 197 15.57 6.23 0.96
CA LEU A 197 15.37 7.62 0.54
C LEU A 197 14.31 8.36 1.37
N HIS A 198 13.46 7.62 2.10
CA HIS A 198 12.27 8.15 2.76
C HIS A 198 12.12 7.75 4.24
N SER A 199 13.19 7.21 4.85
CA SER A 199 13.35 6.95 6.29
C SER A 199 13.70 8.20 7.10
#